data_AF-A0A853AVE4-F1
#
_entry.id   AF-A0A853AVE4-F1
#
_cell.length_a   1.000
_cell.length_b   1.000
_cell.length_c   1.000
_cell.angle_alpha   90.00
_cell.angle_beta   90.00
_cell.angle_gamma   90.00
#
_symmetry.space_group_name_H-M   'P 1'
#
loop_
_entity.id
_entity.type
_entity.pdbx_description
1 polymer ?
#
loop_
_entity_poly.entity_id
_entity_poly.type
_entity_poly.pdbx_seq_one_letter_code
_entity_poly.pdbx_strand_id
1 'polypeptide(L)' 'MSQLTPTNRALPLVTGFATAAALSGAAVLAVLQSGCDDPGTYLVRDDVVELIGGCLEPDDLPVTQRPPVAGLGDDHAVAR' A
#
# COMPACT_ATOMS: atom_id res chain seq x y z
N MET A 1 45.03 -13.87 18.51
CA MET A 1 44.47 -12.55 18.18
C MET A 1 44.13 -12.55 16.70
N SER A 2 42.86 -12.76 16.36
CA SER A 2 42.43 -12.84 14.96
C SER A 2 42.53 -11.46 14.33
N GLN A 3 43.65 -11.17 13.66
CA GLN A 3 43.78 -9.99 12.84
C GLN A 3 42.84 -10.15 11.64
N LEU A 4 41.66 -9.54 11.72
CA LEU A 4 40.86 -9.27 10.54
C LEU A 4 41.67 -8.31 9.67
N THR A 5 42.18 -8.82 8.55
CA THR A 5 42.73 -8.02 7.45
C THR A 5 41.77 -6.87 7.12
N PRO A 6 42.26 -5.68 6.74
CA PRO A 6 41.41 -4.51 6.47
C PRO A 6 40.30 -4.80 5.44
N THR A 7 40.56 -5.69 4.49
CA THR A 7 39.59 -6.24 3.53
C THR A 7 38.37 -6.91 4.19
N ASN A 8 38.56 -7.57 5.33
CA ASN A 8 37.51 -8.33 6.01
C ASN A 8 36.53 -7.43 6.80
N ARG A 9 36.89 -6.15 7.03
CA ARG A 9 36.00 -5.15 7.66
C ARG A 9 35.10 -4.42 6.65
N ALA A 10 35.53 -4.32 5.40
CA ALA A 10 34.74 -3.66 4.35
C ALA A 10 33.65 -4.59 3.79
N LEU A 11 33.88 -5.90 3.79
CA LEU A 11 32.93 -6.91 3.33
C LEU A 11 31.49 -6.73 3.87
N PRO A 12 31.26 -6.64 5.20
CA PRO A 12 29.90 -6.50 5.73
C PRO A 12 29.23 -5.18 5.32
N LEU A 13 30.01 -4.12 5.16
CA LEU A 13 29.51 -2.81 4.75
C LEU A 13 29.11 -2.83 3.27
N VAL A 14 29.95 -3.40 2.41
CA VAL A 14 29.64 -3.59 0.97
C VAL A 14 28.41 -4.46 0.79
N THR A 15 28.30 -5.58 1.52
CA THR A 15 27.10 -6.43 1.45
C THR A 15 25.86 -5.69 1.94
N GLY A 16 25.97 -4.88 2.98
CA GLY A 16 24.84 -4.07 3.47
C GLY A 16 24.37 -3.02 2.48
N PHE A 17 25.30 -2.32 1.81
CA PHE A 17 24.93 -1.38 0.74
C PHE A 17 24.34 -2.10 -0.46
N ALA A 18 24.89 -3.26 -0.85
CA ALA A 18 24.35 -4.05 -1.95
C ALA A 18 22.92 -4.53 -1.67
N THR A 19 22.64 -5.02 -0.46
CA THR A 19 21.29 -5.43 -0.07
C THR A 19 20.33 -4.24 0.00
N ALA A 20 20.76 -3.11 0.56
CA ALA A 20 19.95 -1.90 0.61
C ALA A 20 19.59 -1.39 -0.79
N ALA A 21 20.55 -1.39 -1.72
CA ALA A 21 20.32 -1.01 -3.11
C ALA A 21 19.36 -1.98 -3.82
N ALA A 22 19.55 -3.29 -3.60
CA ALA A 22 18.66 -4.31 -4.16
C ALA A 22 17.22 -4.17 -3.65
N LEU A 23 17.03 -3.95 -2.34
CA LEU A 23 15.71 -3.73 -1.74
C LEU A 23 15.05 -2.45 -2.24
N SER A 24 15.83 -1.37 -2.37
CA SER A 24 15.34 -0.11 -2.95
C SER A 24 14.90 -0.30 -4.40
N GLY A 25 15.68 -1.01 -5.20
CA GLY A 25 15.33 -1.36 -6.58
C GLY A 25 14.07 -2.21 -6.66
N ALA A 26 13.95 -3.22 -5.80
CA ALA A 26 12.74 -4.06 -5.73
C ALA A 26 11.49 -3.25 -5.38
N ALA A 27 11.59 -2.28 -4.48
CA ALA A 27 10.47 -1.39 -4.15
C ALA A 27 10.02 -0.56 -5.36
N VAL A 28 10.95 0.01 -6.12
CA VAL A 28 10.62 0.77 -7.35
C VAL A 28 9.98 -0.14 -8.39
N LEU A 29 10.52 -1.35 -8.59
CA LEU A 29 9.94 -2.32 -9.54
C LEU A 29 8.52 -2.72 -9.14
N ALA A 30 8.26 -2.94 -7.84
CA ALA A 30 6.92 -3.25 -7.36
C ALA A 30 5.92 -2.14 -7.70
N VAL A 31 6.30 -0.86 -7.54
CA VAL A 31 5.45 0.28 -7.91
C VAL A 31 5.19 0.32 -9.42
N LEU A 32 6.22 0.09 -10.24
CA LEU A 32 6.08 0.06 -11.70
C LEU A 32 5.19 -1.10 -12.16
N GLN A 33 5.27 -2.26 -11.49
CA GLN A 33 4.44 -3.43 -11.79
C GLN A 33 3.01 -3.29 -11.27
N SER A 34 2.78 -2.47 -10.24
CA SER A 34 1.44 -2.02 -9.86
C SER A 34 0.90 -0.89 -10.75
N GLY A 35 1.57 -0.62 -11.88
CA GLY A 35 1.10 0.36 -12.86
C GLY A 35 -0.29 0.02 -13.38
N CYS A 36 -1.01 1.07 -13.79
CA CYS A 36 -2.40 1.02 -14.25
C CYS A 36 -2.56 0.42 -15.66
N ASP A 37 -1.59 -0.35 -16.13
CA ASP A 37 -1.63 -1.02 -17.44
C ASP A 37 -2.63 -2.19 -17.45
N ASP A 38 -2.95 -2.76 -16.29
CA ASP A 38 -4.03 -3.73 -16.14
C ASP A 38 -5.36 -2.99 -15.86
N PRO A 39 -6.37 -3.08 -16.74
CA PRO A 39 -7.62 -2.34 -16.60
C PRO A 39 -8.54 -2.86 -15.46
N GLY A 40 -8.12 -3.89 -14.70
CA GLY A 40 -8.95 -4.52 -13.68
C GLY A 40 -10.15 -5.27 -14.26
N THR A 41 -11.00 -5.83 -13.39
CA THR A 41 -12.22 -6.54 -13.81
C THR A 41 -13.37 -6.31 -12.84
N TYR A 42 -14.56 -6.02 -13.38
CA TYR A 42 -15.79 -5.90 -12.60
C TYR A 42 -16.39 -7.29 -12.35
N LEU A 43 -16.60 -7.62 -11.07
CA LEU A 43 -17.25 -8.85 -10.64
C LEU A 43 -18.47 -8.52 -9.79
N VAL A 44 -19.56 -9.27 -9.99
CA VAL A 44 -20.75 -9.15 -9.14
C VAL A 44 -20.62 -10.12 -7.97
N ARG A 45 -20.66 -9.59 -6.75
CA ARG A 45 -20.60 -10.33 -5.48
C ARG A 45 -21.74 -9.83 -4.60
N ASP A 46 -22.59 -10.72 -4.07
CA ASP A 46 -23.64 -10.35 -3.10
C ASP A 46 -24.51 -9.14 -3.52
N ASP A 47 -24.88 -9.09 -4.80
CA ASP A 47 -25.69 -8.01 -5.40
C ASP A 47 -25.00 -6.63 -5.49
N VAL A 48 -23.67 -6.58 -5.27
CA VAL A 48 -22.82 -5.40 -5.51
C VAL A 48 -21.80 -5.66 -6.61
N VAL A 49 -21.49 -4.62 -7.39
CA VAL A 49 -20.42 -4.65 -8.40
C VAL A 49 -19.12 -4.23 -7.73
N GLU A 50 -18.15 -5.14 -7.68
CA GLU A 50 -16.82 -4.90 -7.14
C GLU A 50 -15.81 -4.84 -8.29
N LEU A 51 -14.97 -3.82 -8.28
CA LEU A 51 -13.82 -3.76 -9.17
C LEU A 51 -12.63 -4.42 -8.49
N ILE A 52 -12.06 -5.45 -9.13
CA ILE A 52 -10.86 -6.12 -8.68
C ILE A 52 -9.68 -5.69 -9.55
N GLY A 53 -8.62 -5.19 -8.92
CA GLY A 53 -7.46 -4.64 -9.63
C GLY A 53 -7.79 -3.30 -10.30
N GLY A 54 -7.00 -2.96 -11.32
CA GLY A 54 -7.13 -1.67 -12.01
C GLY A 54 -6.75 -0.46 -11.16
N CYS A 55 -6.58 0.67 -11.83
CA CYS A 55 -6.55 1.99 -11.20
C CYS A 55 -7.82 2.75 -11.56
N LEU A 56 -8.33 3.54 -10.63
CA LEU A 56 -9.38 4.52 -10.90
C LEU A 56 -8.81 5.92 -10.72
N GLU A 57 -9.12 6.81 -11.66
CA GLU A 57 -8.93 8.23 -11.44
C GLU A 57 -10.01 8.76 -10.50
N PRO A 58 -9.72 9.81 -9.70
CA PRO A 58 -10.71 10.44 -8.82
C PRO A 58 -11.98 10.89 -9.55
N ASP A 59 -11.86 11.28 -10.83
CA ASP A 59 -12.97 11.73 -11.68
C ASP A 59 -13.89 10.58 -12.14
N ASP A 60 -13.40 9.33 -12.13
CA ASP A 60 -14.19 8.14 -12.47
C ASP A 60 -15.06 7.66 -11.29
N LEU A 61 -14.77 8.14 -10.08
CA LEU A 61 -15.52 7.77 -8.89
C LEU A 61 -16.83 8.57 -8.83
N PRO A 62 -18.00 7.90 -8.78
CA PRO A 62 -19.25 8.60 -8.54
C PRO A 62 -19.25 9.17 -7.12
N VAL A 63 -18.99 10.48 -6.99
CA VAL A 63 -19.16 11.23 -5.74
C VAL A 63 -20.64 11.39 -5.42
N THR A 64 -21.25 10.31 -4.93
CA THR A 64 -22.53 10.43 -4.22
C THR A 64 -22.24 11.02 -2.85
N GLN A 65 -22.80 12.19 -2.55
CA GLN A 65 -22.78 12.72 -1.19
C GLN A 65 -23.36 11.65 -0.25
N ARG A 66 -22.54 11.10 0.65
CA ARG A 66 -23.05 10.23 1.70
C ARG A 66 -24.07 11.06 2.49
N PRO A 67 -25.35 10.65 2.55
CA PRO A 67 -26.31 11.34 3.39
C PRO A 67 -25.73 11.44 4.80
N PRO A 68 -25.85 12.60 5.49
CA PRO A 68 -25.44 12.67 6.88
C PRO A 68 -26.09 11.51 7.64
N VAL A 69 -25.31 10.80 8.45
CA VAL A 69 -25.83 9.73 9.32
C VAL A 69 -26.78 10.39 10.32
N ALA A 70 -28.05 10.48 9.95
CA ALA A 70 -29.12 10.91 10.82
C ALA A 70 -29.33 9.78 11.85
N GLY A 71 -28.57 9.83 12.94
CA GLY A 71 -28.63 8.81 13.98
C GLY A 71 -27.46 8.75 14.98
N LEU A 72 -26.49 9.66 14.94
CA LEU A 72 -25.60 9.91 16.08
C LEU A 72 -26.18 11.02 16.98
N GLY A 73 -27.43 10.81 17.39
CA GLY A 73 -28.07 11.56 18.46
C GLY A 73 -28.36 10.61 19.61
N ASP A 74 -27.92 11.02 20.81
CA ASP A 74 -28.49 10.63 22.11
C ASP A 74 -28.04 9.30 22.74
N ASP A 75 -26.88 9.28 23.42
CA ASP A 75 -26.63 8.36 24.56
C ASP A 75 -25.63 8.90 25.62
N HIS A 76 -25.23 10.18 25.56
CA HIS A 76 -24.44 10.81 26.62
C HIS A 76 -25.29 11.72 27.52
N ALA A 77 -26.35 11.16 28.13
CA ALA A 77 -27.04 11.78 29.26
C ALA A 77 -27.82 10.76 30.13
N VAL A 78 -27.55 10.76 31.44
CA VAL A 78 -28.33 10.14 32.56
C VAL A 78 -28.06 8.63 32.78
N ALA A 79 -27.59 8.12 33.93
CA ALA A 79 -27.84 8.48 35.33
C ALA A 79 -26.64 8.20 36.25
N ARG A 80 -26.68 8.93 37.37
CA ARG A 80 -25.85 8.87 38.58
C ARG A 80 -26.19 7.68 39.46
#